data_AF-A0A6N2R302-F1
#
_entry.id   AF-A0A6N2R302-F1
#
_cell.length_a   1.000
_cell.length_b   1.000
_cell.length_c   1.000
_cell.angle_alpha   90.00
_cell.angle_beta   90.00
_cell.angle_gamma   90.00
#
_symmetry.space_group_name_H-M   'P 1'
#
loop_
_entity.id
_entity.type
_entity.pdbx_description
1 polymer ?
#
loop_
_entity_poly.entity_id
_entity_poly.type
_entity_poly.pdbx_seq_one_letter_code
_entity_poly.pdbx_strand_id
1 'polypeptide(L)'
;MAETLFKKDVPEQLIKYIVKNEKRILPEIIEQWKAHGKKLKGSWEDVFGNESNSLADEMFMGWNYACHIQEVASAGKSAYPIPLFVNAWTIYPKDPIPGKYPSGGPNARMLDIYQLAAPAIDVLAVDNYNEDYISKLKEYDRNDNPIFVPEAVALFREEKWSGPAKAFYTLAEYDAICFSPFDIDNYSVYNEKHPLREAYKVLKNLMPLIVKKHGTGQMRGFMQQENRSDKIDFGDYEMNIHYHATEPYEGYGLVIRLSEDEFLVSGYGINVSFNSKDRKRPGISYGTLREGYFVDGEWKTLKYLGGDEAMQGVGGVKMPSVYTDAERSPDLITTVIIKVIPVEK
;
A
#
# COMPACT_ATOMS: atom_id res chain seq x y z
N MET A 1 34.09 20.86 -3.59
CA MET A 1 33.39 21.18 -2.32
C MET A 1 32.75 19.92 -1.72
N ALA A 2 31.94 19.17 -2.48
CA ALA A 2 31.34 17.90 -2.04
C ALA A 2 32.38 16.88 -1.54
N GLU A 3 33.42 16.58 -2.31
CA GLU A 3 34.43 15.58 -1.91
C GLU A 3 35.19 15.94 -0.64
N THR A 4 35.34 17.23 -0.39
CA THR A 4 35.93 17.72 0.85
C THR A 4 35.02 17.47 2.04
N LEU A 5 33.70 17.60 1.86
CA LEU A 5 32.71 17.33 2.92
C LEU A 5 32.48 15.83 3.12
N PHE A 6 32.52 15.03 2.06
CA PHE A 6 32.41 13.57 2.13
C PHE A 6 33.54 12.94 2.96
N LYS A 7 34.76 13.52 2.89
CA LYS A 7 35.92 13.10 3.68
C LYS A 7 35.94 13.64 5.11
N LYS A 8 34.97 14.46 5.51
CA LYS A 8 34.83 14.93 6.89
C LYS A 8 34.01 13.95 7.71
N ASP A 9 34.11 14.11 9.03
CA ASP A 9 33.33 13.34 9.99
C ASP A 9 31.82 13.36 9.66
N VAL A 10 31.19 12.19 9.74
CA VAL A 10 29.73 12.08 9.74
C VAL A 10 29.16 12.97 10.86
N PRO A 11 28.08 13.72 10.61
CA PRO A 11 27.47 14.59 11.62
C PRO A 11 27.18 13.83 12.92
N GLU A 12 27.63 14.40 14.04
CA GLU A 12 27.51 13.75 15.36
C GLU A 12 26.07 13.39 15.71
N GLN A 13 25.10 14.22 15.28
CA GLN A 13 23.68 13.97 15.49
C GLN A 13 23.17 12.71 14.79
N LEU A 14 23.69 12.40 13.60
CA LEU A 14 23.35 11.18 12.87
C LEU A 14 23.89 9.93 13.60
N ILE A 15 25.15 9.97 14.04
CA ILE A 15 25.73 8.88 14.82
C ILE A 15 24.95 8.65 16.13
N LYS A 16 24.64 9.72 16.87
CA LYS A 16 23.85 9.64 18.11
C LYS A 16 22.47 9.03 17.85
N TYR A 17 21.82 9.39 16.75
CA TYR A 17 20.53 8.83 16.38
C TYR A 17 20.62 7.33 16.06
N ILE A 18 21.61 6.92 15.26
CA ILE A 18 21.82 5.51 14.91
C ILE A 18 22.09 4.67 16.16
N VAL A 19 22.98 5.14 17.05
CA VAL A 19 23.29 4.44 18.32
C VAL A 19 22.04 4.31 19.19
N LYS A 20 21.28 5.40 19.35
CA LYS A 20 20.07 5.42 20.19
C LYS A 20 18.98 4.49 19.64
N ASN A 21 18.88 4.38 18.31
CA ASN A 21 17.80 3.67 17.63
C ASN A 21 18.27 2.40 16.91
N GLU A 22 19.41 1.80 17.29
CA GLU A 22 20.06 0.70 16.55
C GLU A 22 19.10 -0.43 16.12
N LYS A 23 18.09 -0.76 16.93
CA LYS A 23 17.11 -1.83 16.62
C LYS A 23 16.03 -1.43 15.61
N ARG A 24 15.86 -0.14 15.35
CA ARG A 24 14.85 0.45 14.46
C ARG A 24 15.45 0.94 13.14
N ILE A 25 16.75 1.25 13.13
CA ILE A 25 17.43 1.64 11.89
C ILE A 25 17.32 0.51 10.86
N LEU A 26 17.01 0.92 9.64
CA LEU A 26 16.85 0.05 8.49
C LEU A 26 18.08 -0.86 8.29
N PRO A 27 17.87 -2.14 7.92
CA PRO A 27 18.93 -3.12 7.71
C PRO A 27 20.06 -2.60 6.82
N GLU A 28 19.71 -1.89 5.75
CA GLU A 28 20.63 -1.34 4.76
C GLU A 28 21.71 -0.46 5.40
N ILE A 29 21.35 0.33 6.43
CA ILE A 29 22.28 1.21 7.14
C ILE A 29 22.96 0.47 8.30
N ILE A 30 22.18 -0.25 9.12
CA ILE A 30 22.70 -0.80 10.38
C ILE A 30 23.68 -1.96 10.16
N GLU A 31 23.48 -2.77 9.12
CA GLU A 31 24.38 -3.87 8.79
C GLU A 31 25.74 -3.36 8.34
N GLN A 32 25.77 -2.30 7.53
CA GLN A 32 27.02 -1.68 7.09
C GLN A 32 27.75 -0.99 8.25
N TRP A 33 27.03 -0.25 9.10
CA TRP A 33 27.65 0.35 10.30
C TRP A 33 28.26 -0.72 11.22
N LYS A 34 27.61 -1.88 11.36
CA LYS A 34 28.15 -3.03 12.11
C LYS A 34 29.38 -3.65 11.43
N ALA A 35 29.32 -3.86 10.12
CA ALA A 35 30.43 -4.40 9.34
C ALA A 35 31.69 -3.52 9.43
N HIS A 36 31.49 -2.19 9.54
CA HIS A 36 32.56 -1.20 9.72
C HIS A 36 32.91 -0.93 11.19
N GLY A 37 32.56 -1.85 12.10
CA GLY A 37 33.03 -1.85 13.48
C GLY A 37 32.27 -0.90 14.42
N LYS A 38 31.04 -0.50 14.05
CA LYS A 38 30.21 0.45 14.82
C LYS A 38 30.93 1.74 15.19
N LYS A 39 31.74 2.27 14.27
CA LYS A 39 32.52 3.48 14.52
C LYS A 39 31.60 4.64 14.87
N LEU A 40 31.99 5.40 15.89
CA LEU A 40 31.25 6.58 16.37
C LEU A 40 31.77 7.89 15.77
N LYS A 41 32.85 7.82 15.00
CA LYS A 41 33.53 8.95 14.38
C LYS A 41 34.32 8.46 13.17
N GLY A 42 34.50 9.33 12.19
CA GLY A 42 35.16 9.04 10.92
C GLY A 42 34.37 9.60 9.76
N SER A 43 34.96 9.56 8.56
CA SER A 43 34.26 9.93 7.33
C SER A 43 33.08 9.02 7.03
N TRP A 44 32.25 9.40 6.06
CA TRP A 44 31.11 8.59 5.63
C TRP A 44 31.56 7.19 5.19
N GLU A 45 32.63 7.12 4.40
CA GLU A 45 33.22 5.86 3.97
C GLU A 45 33.84 5.09 5.15
N ASP A 46 34.47 5.76 6.12
CA ASP A 46 35.00 5.08 7.30
C ASP A 46 33.91 4.40 8.13
N VAL A 47 32.75 5.06 8.28
CA VAL A 47 31.67 4.65 9.19
C VAL A 47 30.70 3.67 8.54
N PHE A 48 30.41 3.82 7.24
CA PHE A 48 29.39 3.05 6.53
C PHE A 48 29.94 2.25 5.35
N GLY A 49 31.09 2.62 4.79
CA GLY A 49 31.64 1.99 3.60
C GLY A 49 30.74 2.05 2.36
N ASN A 50 31.25 1.46 1.28
CA ASN A 50 30.61 1.49 -0.04
C ASN A 50 30.46 0.09 -0.67
N GLU A 51 30.82 -0.97 0.06
CA GLU A 51 30.76 -2.35 -0.41
C GLU A 51 29.33 -2.81 -0.75
N SER A 52 28.34 -2.23 -0.08
CA SER A 52 26.92 -2.41 -0.38
C SER A 52 26.38 -1.22 -1.17
N ASN A 53 26.35 -1.33 -2.50
CA ASN A 53 25.69 -0.38 -3.41
C ASN A 53 26.04 1.10 -3.16
N SER A 54 27.31 1.43 -2.88
CA SER A 54 27.76 2.80 -2.63
C SER A 54 26.95 3.53 -1.53
N LEU A 55 26.67 2.83 -0.43
CA LEU A 55 25.83 3.33 0.65
C LEU A 55 26.37 4.62 1.27
N ALA A 56 27.65 4.72 1.62
CA ALA A 56 28.20 5.93 2.22
C ALA A 56 28.00 7.16 1.31
N ASP A 57 28.23 6.99 0.00
CA ASP A 57 28.01 8.06 -1.00
C ASP A 57 26.55 8.53 -1.01
N GLU A 58 25.61 7.59 -1.03
CA GLU A 58 24.19 7.93 -1.03
C GLU A 58 23.73 8.50 0.30
N MET A 59 24.17 7.98 1.44
CA MET A 59 23.83 8.52 2.76
C MET A 59 24.32 9.96 2.88
N PHE A 60 25.52 10.28 2.38
CA PHE A 60 26.02 11.65 2.32
C PHE A 60 25.10 12.54 1.47
N MET A 61 24.69 12.07 0.30
CA MET A 61 23.78 12.82 -0.57
C MET A 61 22.41 13.02 0.09
N GLY A 62 21.77 11.93 0.54
CA GLY A 62 20.47 11.95 1.20
C GLY A 62 20.45 12.85 2.43
N TRP A 63 21.51 12.83 3.24
CA TRP A 63 21.65 13.72 4.39
C TRP A 63 21.62 15.19 4.01
N ASN A 64 22.44 15.59 3.04
CA ASN A 64 22.56 17.00 2.66
C ASN A 64 21.30 17.50 1.94
N TYR A 65 20.67 16.66 1.11
CA TYR A 65 19.37 16.98 0.51
C TYR A 65 18.28 17.12 1.57
N ALA A 66 18.18 16.19 2.51
CA ALA A 66 17.21 16.25 3.60
C ALA A 66 17.41 17.49 4.48
N CYS A 67 18.64 17.86 4.83
CA CYS A 67 18.93 19.11 5.56
C CYS A 67 18.48 20.35 4.79
N HIS A 68 18.70 20.40 3.47
CA HIS A 68 18.22 21.52 2.67
C HIS A 68 16.69 21.58 2.61
N ILE A 69 16.04 20.43 2.37
CA ILE A 69 14.58 20.29 2.39
C ILE A 69 14.02 20.73 3.74
N GLN A 70 14.69 20.39 4.85
CA GLN A 70 14.31 20.79 6.19
C GLN A 70 14.24 22.31 6.36
N GLU A 71 15.24 23.03 5.85
CA GLU A 71 15.27 24.49 5.91
C GLU A 71 14.07 25.10 5.16
N VAL A 72 13.81 24.62 3.94
CA VAL A 72 12.69 25.07 3.11
C VAL A 72 11.34 24.74 3.77
N ALA A 73 11.16 23.49 4.20
CA ALA A 73 9.93 23.02 4.83
C ALA A 73 9.65 23.74 6.15
N SER A 74 10.68 24.00 6.96
CA SER A 74 10.55 24.74 8.22
C SER A 74 10.11 26.19 7.99
N ALA A 75 10.69 26.85 6.99
CA ALA A 75 10.28 28.20 6.62
C ALA A 75 8.81 28.22 6.14
N GLY A 76 8.42 27.24 5.32
CA GLY A 76 7.04 27.06 4.86
C GLY A 76 6.05 26.86 6.02
N LYS A 77 6.33 25.90 6.92
CA LYS A 77 5.48 25.63 8.09
C LYS A 77 5.40 26.80 9.08
N SER A 78 6.47 27.59 9.18
CA SER A 78 6.47 28.81 10.01
C SER A 78 5.50 29.88 9.47
N ALA A 79 5.32 29.93 8.14
CA ALA A 79 4.35 30.82 7.51
C ALA A 79 2.93 30.24 7.54
N TYR A 80 2.77 28.95 7.20
CA TYR A 80 1.48 28.26 7.22
C TYR A 80 1.65 26.74 7.45
N PRO A 81 1.26 26.21 8.62
CA PRO A 81 1.60 24.84 9.02
C PRO A 81 0.64 23.79 8.44
N ILE A 82 0.72 23.54 7.13
CA ILE A 82 0.05 22.40 6.48
C ILE A 82 0.95 21.16 6.45
N PRO A 83 0.36 19.95 6.31
CA PRO A 83 1.14 18.74 6.07
C PRO A 83 2.00 18.86 4.81
N LEU A 84 3.24 18.39 4.88
CA LEU A 84 4.22 18.36 3.80
C LEU A 84 4.71 16.94 3.57
N PHE A 85 4.91 16.58 2.31
CA PHE A 85 5.55 15.32 1.93
C PHE A 85 6.69 15.59 0.95
N VAL A 86 7.59 14.61 0.81
CA VAL A 86 8.57 14.56 -0.29
C VAL A 86 8.42 13.22 -0.98
N ASN A 87 8.25 13.23 -2.30
CA ASN A 87 8.15 12.03 -3.11
C ASN A 87 9.52 11.48 -3.50
N ALA A 88 9.57 10.18 -3.74
CA ALA A 88 10.75 9.47 -4.17
C ALA A 88 10.52 8.74 -5.49
N TRP A 89 11.41 9.02 -6.45
CA TRP A 89 11.68 8.09 -7.54
C TRP A 89 12.35 6.84 -6.96
N THR A 90 11.64 5.71 -7.04
CA THR A 90 12.07 4.43 -6.47
C THR A 90 13.31 3.81 -7.10
N ILE A 91 14.07 3.07 -6.30
CA ILE A 91 15.15 2.18 -6.75
C ILE A 91 14.59 1.02 -7.57
N TYR A 92 15.10 0.87 -8.80
CA TYR A 92 14.81 -0.29 -9.65
C TYR A 92 15.63 -1.50 -9.20
N PRO A 93 15.01 -2.67 -8.93
CA PRO A 93 15.72 -3.85 -8.41
C PRO A 93 16.86 -4.36 -9.30
N LYS A 94 16.76 -4.15 -10.61
CA LYS A 94 17.76 -4.63 -11.59
C LYS A 94 19.04 -3.78 -11.61
N ASP A 95 19.02 -2.55 -11.09
CA ASP A 95 20.18 -1.66 -11.06
C ASP A 95 20.13 -0.75 -9.81
N PRO A 96 20.39 -1.30 -8.60
CA PRO A 96 20.22 -0.59 -7.33
C PRO A 96 21.38 0.36 -6.99
N ILE A 97 22.16 0.76 -7.99
CA ILE A 97 23.35 1.60 -7.84
C ILE A 97 22.92 3.08 -7.82
N PRO A 98 23.22 3.84 -6.75
CA PRO A 98 22.87 5.27 -6.70
C PRO A 98 23.55 6.01 -7.85
N GLY A 99 22.79 6.91 -8.51
CA GLY A 99 23.19 7.57 -9.74
C GLY A 99 22.67 6.89 -11.01
N LYS A 100 22.24 5.62 -10.95
CA LYS A 100 21.41 4.97 -11.98
C LYS A 100 19.93 5.28 -11.81
N TYR A 101 19.52 5.50 -10.58
CA TYR A 101 18.32 6.26 -10.21
C TYR A 101 18.74 7.58 -9.55
N PRO A 102 17.82 8.57 -9.39
CA PRO A 102 18.11 9.82 -8.71
C PRO A 102 18.50 9.60 -7.23
N SER A 103 19.81 9.52 -6.97
CA SER A 103 20.37 9.42 -5.62
C SER A 103 20.13 10.73 -4.85
N GLY A 104 19.90 10.59 -3.55
CA GLY A 104 19.70 11.71 -2.64
C GLY A 104 18.24 11.97 -2.25
N GLY A 105 17.26 11.43 -2.97
CA GLY A 105 15.84 11.50 -2.59
C GLY A 105 15.47 10.57 -1.41
N PRO A 106 14.23 10.63 -0.89
CA PRO A 106 13.77 9.81 0.24
C PRO A 106 13.45 8.37 -0.18
N ASN A 107 14.40 7.73 -0.86
CA ASN A 107 14.30 6.32 -1.21
C ASN A 107 14.15 5.45 0.03
N ALA A 108 13.55 4.27 -0.13
CA ALA A 108 13.23 3.39 0.99
C ALA A 108 14.40 3.04 1.93
N ARG A 109 15.63 2.96 1.41
CA ARG A 109 16.84 2.73 2.24
C ARG A 109 17.32 3.96 3.02
N MET A 110 16.84 5.15 2.65
CA MET A 110 17.20 6.45 3.21
C MET A 110 16.12 7.05 4.12
N LEU A 111 15.04 6.31 4.44
CA LEU A 111 13.94 6.84 5.26
C LEU A 111 14.43 7.32 6.63
N ASP A 112 15.31 6.56 7.31
CA ASP A 112 15.88 6.97 8.60
C ASP A 112 16.68 8.27 8.52
N ILE A 113 17.41 8.46 7.41
CA ILE A 113 18.20 9.67 7.17
C ILE A 113 17.27 10.86 7.04
N TYR A 114 16.21 10.73 6.24
CA TYR A 114 15.23 11.77 6.02
C TYR A 114 14.39 12.07 7.27
N GLN A 115 13.92 11.06 8.00
CA GLN A 115 13.16 11.25 9.24
C GLN A 115 13.95 12.00 10.31
N LEU A 116 15.28 11.81 10.35
CA LEU A 116 16.15 12.57 11.26
C LEU A 116 16.48 13.97 10.74
N ALA A 117 16.89 14.08 9.48
CA ALA A 117 17.44 15.31 8.93
C ALA A 117 16.35 16.32 8.51
N ALA A 118 15.13 15.83 8.20
CA ALA A 118 14.00 16.63 7.74
C ALA A 118 12.71 16.45 8.57
N PRO A 119 12.73 16.69 9.90
CA PRO A 119 11.56 16.49 10.76
C PRO A 119 10.37 17.44 10.48
N ALA A 120 10.52 18.46 9.63
CA ALA A 120 9.40 19.28 9.16
C ALA A 120 8.57 18.59 8.06
N ILE A 121 9.08 17.52 7.45
CA ILE A 121 8.35 16.69 6.49
C ILE A 121 7.56 15.62 7.24
N ASP A 122 6.26 15.53 6.97
CA ASP A 122 5.36 14.61 7.68
C ASP A 122 5.32 13.22 7.04
N VAL A 123 5.56 13.13 5.73
CA VAL A 123 5.48 11.88 4.97
C VAL A 123 6.59 11.77 3.93
N LEU A 124 7.25 10.61 3.89
CA LEU A 124 8.16 10.22 2.83
C LEU A 124 7.40 9.33 1.86
N ALA A 125 7.04 9.90 0.71
CA ALA A 125 6.08 9.32 -0.22
C ALA A 125 6.75 8.56 -1.36
N VAL A 126 6.02 7.62 -1.97
CA VAL A 126 6.54 6.75 -3.02
C VAL A 126 5.84 6.98 -4.35
N ASP A 127 6.60 7.35 -5.39
CA ASP A 127 6.10 7.36 -6.77
C ASP A 127 6.21 5.94 -7.32
N ASN A 128 5.10 5.20 -7.27
CA ASN A 128 5.12 3.76 -7.48
C ASN A 128 4.64 3.35 -8.88
N TYR A 129 5.55 3.46 -9.83
CA TYR A 129 5.42 3.01 -11.22
C TYR A 129 5.97 1.60 -11.47
N ASN A 130 6.24 0.83 -10.41
CA ASN A 130 6.88 -0.48 -10.53
C ASN A 130 5.85 -1.56 -10.88
N GLU A 131 6.28 -2.53 -11.69
CA GLU A 131 5.52 -3.76 -11.95
C GLU A 131 5.27 -4.52 -10.63
N ASP A 132 6.31 -4.66 -9.81
CA ASP A 132 6.23 -5.20 -8.45
C ASP A 132 5.74 -4.11 -7.46
N TYR A 133 4.50 -3.67 -7.68
CA TYR A 133 3.88 -2.57 -6.94
C TYR A 133 3.84 -2.83 -5.43
N ILE A 134 3.43 -4.05 -5.03
CA ILE A 134 3.20 -4.43 -3.63
C ILE A 134 4.51 -4.45 -2.86
N SER A 135 5.54 -5.11 -3.40
CA SER A 135 6.86 -5.15 -2.77
C SER A 135 7.40 -3.73 -2.57
N LYS A 136 7.21 -2.86 -3.57
CA LYS A 136 7.67 -1.48 -3.48
C LYS A 136 6.94 -0.66 -2.41
N LEU A 137 5.62 -0.85 -2.24
CA LEU A 137 4.89 -0.22 -1.14
C LEU A 137 5.42 -0.67 0.24
N LYS A 138 5.69 -1.96 0.39
CA LYS A 138 6.22 -2.54 1.65
C LYS A 138 7.57 -1.94 2.06
N GLU A 139 8.35 -1.45 1.11
CA GLU A 139 9.60 -0.77 1.42
C GLU A 139 9.40 0.58 2.14
N TYR A 140 8.24 1.23 1.96
CA TYR A 140 7.88 2.51 2.59
C TYR A 140 7.02 2.37 3.85
N ASP A 141 6.43 1.19 4.08
CA ASP A 141 5.65 0.86 5.28
C ASP A 141 6.61 0.45 6.42
N ARG A 142 7.45 1.40 6.84
CA ARG A 142 8.51 1.18 7.82
C ARG A 142 8.66 2.42 8.71
N ASN A 143 9.13 2.20 9.93
CA ASN A 143 9.52 3.26 10.86
C ASN A 143 8.46 4.34 11.07
N ASP A 144 7.20 3.92 11.25
CA ASP A 144 6.04 4.79 11.47
C ASP A 144 5.80 5.82 10.34
N ASN A 145 6.33 5.58 9.14
CA ASN A 145 6.06 6.40 7.95
C ASN A 145 4.68 6.02 7.36
N PRO A 146 3.72 6.96 7.28
CA PRO A 146 2.44 6.68 6.64
C PRO A 146 2.62 6.34 5.15
N ILE A 147 1.84 5.38 4.64
CA ILE A 147 1.83 5.12 3.20
C ILE A 147 1.08 6.24 2.47
N PHE A 148 1.80 6.86 1.54
CA PHE A 148 1.31 7.91 0.66
C PHE A 148 1.89 7.67 -0.73
N VAL A 149 1.01 7.45 -1.71
CA VAL A 149 1.35 7.20 -3.11
C VAL A 149 0.86 8.41 -3.94
N PRO A 150 1.71 9.42 -4.19
CA PRO A 150 1.33 10.62 -4.95
C PRO A 150 1.23 10.36 -6.44
N GLU A 151 1.95 9.35 -6.92
CA GLU A 151 2.07 8.97 -8.31
C GLU A 151 2.06 7.45 -8.45
N ALA A 152 1.29 6.96 -9.40
CA ALA A 152 1.19 5.54 -9.76
C ALA A 152 0.65 5.40 -11.19
N VAL A 153 0.57 4.15 -11.66
CA VAL A 153 0.05 3.77 -12.99
C VAL A 153 0.95 4.27 -14.11
N ALA A 154 1.86 3.41 -14.58
CA ALA A 154 2.86 3.77 -15.57
C ALA A 154 2.28 3.76 -17.00
N LEU A 155 1.46 4.77 -17.33
CA LEU A 155 0.85 4.88 -18.67
C LEU A 155 1.89 4.84 -19.81
N PHE A 156 3.07 5.42 -19.58
CA PHE A 156 4.21 5.40 -20.51
C PHE A 156 4.85 4.01 -20.69
N ARG A 157 4.46 3.03 -19.88
CA ARG A 157 4.77 1.59 -20.03
C ARG A 157 3.53 0.80 -20.46
N GLU A 158 2.53 1.48 -21.02
CA GLU A 158 1.28 0.89 -21.49
C GLU A 158 0.41 0.27 -20.39
N GLU A 159 0.71 0.57 -19.11
CA GLU A 159 -0.06 0.09 -17.98
C GLU A 159 -1.44 0.76 -17.99
N LYS A 160 -2.44 0.06 -18.49
CA LYS A 160 -3.84 0.48 -18.49
C LYS A 160 -4.58 -0.42 -17.50
N TRP A 161 -5.58 0.12 -16.82
CA TRP A 161 -6.55 -0.63 -16.01
C TRP A 161 -6.15 -1.07 -14.59
N SER A 162 -4.88 -0.92 -14.17
CA SER A 162 -4.46 -1.29 -12.81
C SER A 162 -4.84 -0.28 -11.72
N GLY A 163 -5.18 0.96 -12.10
CA GLY A 163 -5.50 2.07 -11.19
C GLY A 163 -6.53 1.72 -10.10
N PRO A 164 -7.70 1.15 -10.44
CA PRO A 164 -8.67 0.68 -9.44
C PRO A 164 -8.09 -0.32 -8.44
N ALA A 165 -7.40 -1.34 -8.94
CA ALA A 165 -6.87 -2.43 -8.13
C ALA A 165 -5.81 -1.92 -7.14
N LYS A 166 -4.88 -1.10 -7.65
CA LYS A 166 -3.86 -0.41 -6.85
C LYS A 166 -4.49 0.53 -5.83
N ALA A 167 -5.57 1.25 -6.16
CA ALA A 167 -6.27 2.13 -5.22
C ALA A 167 -6.88 1.36 -4.04
N PHE A 168 -7.64 0.29 -4.33
CA PHE A 168 -8.26 -0.54 -3.31
C PHE A 168 -7.21 -1.18 -2.41
N TYR A 169 -6.18 -1.78 -3.00
CA TYR A 169 -5.11 -2.45 -2.27
C TYR A 169 -4.35 -1.49 -1.36
N THR A 170 -3.94 -0.33 -1.90
CA THR A 170 -3.14 0.67 -1.16
C THR A 170 -3.90 1.21 0.06
N LEU A 171 -5.16 1.60 -0.13
CA LEU A 171 -5.96 2.16 0.97
C LEU A 171 -6.33 1.11 2.02
N ALA A 172 -6.61 -0.13 1.61
CA ALA A 172 -7.16 -1.14 2.52
C ALA A 172 -6.11 -2.05 3.19
N GLU A 173 -4.98 -2.34 2.52
CA GLU A 173 -3.95 -3.22 3.08
C GLU A 173 -2.89 -2.45 3.87
N TYR A 174 -2.61 -1.22 3.47
CA TYR A 174 -1.55 -0.40 4.04
C TYR A 174 -2.05 0.78 4.88
N ASP A 175 -3.36 0.84 5.14
CA ASP A 175 -4.01 1.97 5.84
C ASP A 175 -3.59 3.33 5.24
N ALA A 176 -3.36 3.34 3.92
CA ALA A 176 -2.74 4.47 3.25
C ALA A 176 -3.63 5.71 3.30
N ILE A 177 -2.98 6.86 3.39
CA ILE A 177 -3.67 8.16 3.43
C ILE A 177 -3.78 8.81 2.05
N CYS A 178 -3.11 8.26 1.03
CA CYS A 178 -3.18 8.71 -0.35
C CYS A 178 -2.90 7.61 -1.35
N PHE A 179 -3.70 7.57 -2.41
CA PHE A 179 -3.37 6.96 -3.69
C PHE A 179 -3.81 7.91 -4.80
N SER A 180 -2.86 8.33 -5.64
CA SER A 180 -3.08 9.31 -6.71
C SER A 180 -2.39 8.82 -7.98
N PRO A 181 -3.13 8.33 -8.99
CA PRO A 181 -2.56 7.97 -10.27
C PRO A 181 -2.11 9.23 -11.02
N PHE A 182 -1.00 9.13 -11.74
CA PHE A 182 -0.46 10.23 -12.53
C PHE A 182 -1.20 10.38 -13.88
N ASP A 183 -1.16 11.58 -14.46
CA ASP A 183 -1.65 11.88 -15.82
C ASP A 183 -3.15 11.60 -16.02
N ILE A 184 -3.99 11.85 -15.00
CA ILE A 184 -5.45 11.62 -15.08
C ILE A 184 -6.18 12.51 -16.10
N ASP A 185 -5.53 13.57 -16.59
CA ASP A 185 -6.02 14.41 -17.68
C ASP A 185 -5.77 13.83 -19.08
N ASN A 186 -5.04 12.71 -19.19
CA ASN A 186 -4.83 12.00 -20.44
C ASN A 186 -6.09 11.23 -20.88
N TYR A 187 -6.94 11.93 -21.61
CA TYR A 187 -8.23 11.42 -22.10
C TYR A 187 -8.10 10.22 -23.05
N SER A 188 -6.91 9.95 -23.62
CA SER A 188 -6.71 8.75 -24.45
C SER A 188 -6.80 7.46 -23.63
N VAL A 189 -6.54 7.53 -22.32
CA VAL A 189 -6.63 6.41 -21.37
C VAL A 189 -7.80 6.62 -20.40
N TYR A 190 -7.84 7.75 -19.70
CA TYR A 190 -8.83 8.04 -18.66
C TYR A 190 -10.13 8.66 -19.22
N ASN A 191 -10.67 8.08 -20.29
CA ASN A 191 -11.98 8.47 -20.82
C ASN A 191 -13.15 7.89 -20.00
N GLU A 192 -14.38 8.13 -20.45
CA GLU A 192 -15.62 7.67 -19.81
C GLU A 192 -15.71 6.16 -19.58
N LYS A 193 -14.93 5.35 -20.32
CA LYS A 193 -14.87 3.89 -20.17
C LYS A 193 -13.82 3.43 -19.17
N HIS A 194 -13.08 4.34 -18.56
CA HIS A 194 -12.05 3.99 -17.58
C HIS A 194 -12.66 3.71 -16.20
N PRO A 195 -12.43 2.53 -15.59
CA PRO A 195 -13.10 2.10 -14.36
C PRO A 195 -12.67 2.86 -13.10
N LEU A 196 -11.60 3.68 -13.19
CA LEU A 196 -11.10 4.47 -12.07
C LEU A 196 -12.18 5.36 -11.45
N ARG A 197 -13.09 5.91 -12.27
CA ARG A 197 -14.18 6.75 -11.77
C ARG A 197 -15.13 5.98 -10.86
N GLU A 198 -15.58 4.80 -11.28
CA GLU A 198 -16.48 3.97 -10.47
C GLU A 198 -15.74 3.40 -9.25
N ALA A 199 -14.47 3.05 -9.38
CA ALA A 199 -13.63 2.66 -8.24
C ALA A 199 -13.57 3.74 -7.16
N TYR A 200 -13.32 4.99 -7.55
CA TYR A 200 -13.24 6.12 -6.60
C TYR A 200 -14.59 6.47 -6.00
N LYS A 201 -15.68 6.28 -6.74
CA LYS A 201 -17.04 6.42 -6.20
C LYS A 201 -17.32 5.39 -5.11
N VAL A 202 -16.95 4.12 -5.31
CA VAL A 202 -17.08 3.08 -4.28
C VAL A 202 -16.19 3.39 -3.08
N LEU A 203 -14.91 3.69 -3.30
CA LEU A 203 -13.97 4.04 -2.23
C LEU A 203 -14.43 5.27 -1.43
N LYS A 204 -14.94 6.31 -2.09
CA LYS A 204 -15.51 7.50 -1.44
C LYS A 204 -16.66 7.13 -0.52
N ASN A 205 -17.58 6.27 -0.97
CA ASN A 205 -18.72 5.83 -0.17
C ASN A 205 -18.29 4.96 1.02
N LEU A 206 -17.21 4.19 0.88
CA LEU A 206 -16.64 3.36 1.94
C LEU A 206 -15.68 4.12 2.88
N MET A 207 -15.24 5.33 2.50
CA MET A 207 -14.21 6.08 3.21
C MET A 207 -14.46 6.24 4.72
N PRO A 208 -15.69 6.54 5.20
CA PRO A 208 -15.95 6.62 6.64
C PRO A 208 -15.67 5.30 7.39
N LEU A 209 -15.90 4.15 6.75
CA LEU A 209 -15.58 2.84 7.32
C LEU A 209 -14.09 2.51 7.20
N ILE A 210 -13.47 2.82 6.06
CA ILE A 210 -12.03 2.62 5.82
C ILE A 210 -11.23 3.35 6.92
N VAL A 211 -11.44 4.66 7.07
CA VAL A 211 -10.73 5.47 8.08
C VAL A 211 -11.00 4.99 9.50
N LYS A 212 -12.22 4.55 9.81
CA LYS A 212 -12.56 3.98 11.13
C LYS A 212 -11.79 2.69 11.45
N LYS A 213 -11.29 1.99 10.43
CA LYS A 213 -10.66 0.68 10.54
C LYS A 213 -9.14 0.71 10.36
N HIS A 214 -8.55 1.86 10.00
CA HIS A 214 -7.10 2.03 9.96
C HIS A 214 -6.44 1.59 11.28
N GLY A 215 -5.37 0.82 11.19
CA GLY A 215 -4.57 0.33 12.33
C GLY A 215 -5.26 -0.73 13.21
N THR A 216 -6.49 -1.16 12.87
CA THR A 216 -7.24 -2.12 13.70
C THR A 216 -6.99 -3.59 13.34
N GLY A 217 -6.38 -3.84 12.18
CA GLY A 217 -6.26 -5.19 11.60
C GLY A 217 -7.59 -5.80 11.15
N GLN A 218 -8.68 -5.02 11.16
CA GLN A 218 -10.03 -5.46 10.77
C GLN A 218 -10.39 -5.11 9.32
N MET A 219 -9.44 -4.56 8.57
CA MET A 219 -9.55 -4.26 7.14
C MET A 219 -8.37 -4.89 6.44
N ARG A 220 -8.60 -5.46 5.25
CA ARG A 220 -7.56 -6.03 4.40
C ARG A 220 -7.85 -5.69 2.95
N GLY A 221 -6.80 -5.40 2.20
CA GLY A 221 -6.84 -5.16 0.76
C GLY A 221 -6.30 -6.36 0.00
N PHE A 222 -6.82 -6.61 -1.19
CA PHE A 222 -6.32 -7.67 -2.05
C PHE A 222 -6.40 -7.28 -3.52
N MET A 223 -5.41 -7.72 -4.29
CA MET A 223 -5.28 -7.48 -5.72
C MET A 223 -4.56 -8.68 -6.30
N GLN A 224 -5.12 -9.23 -7.37
CA GLN A 224 -4.55 -10.35 -8.08
C GLN A 224 -3.17 -9.97 -8.63
N GLN A 225 -2.21 -10.87 -8.47
CA GLN A 225 -0.92 -10.86 -9.16
C GLN A 225 -0.86 -12.11 -10.07
N GLU A 226 0.26 -12.83 -10.11
CA GLU A 226 0.36 -14.10 -10.83
C GLU A 226 -0.49 -15.24 -10.20
N ASN A 227 -0.97 -15.03 -8.96
CA ASN A 227 -1.76 -16.00 -8.21
C ASN A 227 -3.21 -16.09 -8.70
N ARG A 228 -3.83 -17.26 -8.49
CA ARG A 228 -5.26 -17.50 -8.80
C ARG A 228 -6.17 -17.33 -7.58
N SER A 229 -5.58 -17.19 -6.39
CA SER A 229 -6.31 -17.05 -5.13
C SER A 229 -5.45 -16.43 -4.04
N ASP A 230 -6.11 -15.81 -3.06
CA ASP A 230 -5.52 -15.32 -1.81
C ASP A 230 -6.24 -15.86 -0.58
N LYS A 231 -5.53 -15.86 0.55
CA LYS A 231 -6.08 -16.21 1.87
C LYS A 231 -5.85 -15.08 2.85
N ILE A 232 -6.92 -14.70 3.54
CA ILE A 232 -6.91 -13.63 4.54
C ILE A 232 -7.34 -14.20 5.88
N ASP A 233 -6.45 -14.06 6.87
CA ASP A 233 -6.68 -14.52 8.23
C ASP A 233 -7.30 -13.40 9.09
N PHE A 234 -8.46 -13.67 9.68
CA PHE A 234 -9.14 -12.80 10.65
C PHE A 234 -9.10 -13.36 12.09
N GLY A 235 -8.24 -14.34 12.35
CA GLY A 235 -8.04 -14.99 13.65
C GLY A 235 -8.97 -16.19 13.86
N ASP A 236 -10.27 -15.98 13.76
CA ASP A 236 -11.32 -16.99 13.90
C ASP A 236 -11.89 -17.49 12.57
N TYR A 237 -11.75 -16.69 11.51
CA TYR A 237 -12.11 -17.06 10.14
C TYR A 237 -10.90 -16.94 9.21
N GLU A 238 -10.84 -17.84 8.23
CA GLU A 238 -9.99 -17.69 7.05
C GLU A 238 -10.90 -17.38 5.86
N MET A 239 -10.75 -16.19 5.28
CA MET A 239 -11.39 -15.82 4.03
C MET A 239 -10.49 -16.25 2.86
N ASN A 240 -11.08 -16.86 1.84
CA ASN A 240 -10.42 -17.30 0.62
C ASN A 240 -10.97 -16.48 -0.54
N ILE A 241 -10.10 -15.84 -1.30
CA ILE A 241 -10.43 -15.09 -2.50
C ILE A 241 -10.00 -15.93 -3.69
N HIS A 242 -10.90 -16.16 -4.63
CA HIS A 242 -10.59 -16.79 -5.90
C HIS A 242 -10.78 -15.75 -7.00
N TYR A 243 -9.77 -15.57 -7.84
CA TYR A 243 -9.80 -14.57 -8.89
C TYR A 243 -10.38 -15.14 -10.18
N HIS A 244 -11.39 -14.44 -10.71
CA HIS A 244 -12.06 -14.72 -11.98
C HIS A 244 -11.92 -13.51 -12.92
N ALA A 245 -10.69 -12.99 -12.99
CA ALA A 245 -10.34 -11.92 -13.91
C ALA A 245 -10.72 -12.26 -15.35
N THR A 246 -11.16 -11.23 -16.05
CA THR A 246 -11.25 -11.21 -17.51
C THR A 246 -10.18 -10.28 -18.00
N GLU A 247 -9.31 -10.76 -18.90
CA GLU A 247 -8.46 -9.87 -19.69
C GLU A 247 -9.30 -8.69 -20.22
N PRO A 248 -8.89 -7.42 -20.00
CA PRO A 248 -7.60 -6.95 -19.45
C PRO A 248 -7.60 -6.53 -17.96
N TYR A 249 -8.54 -6.97 -17.12
CA TYR A 249 -8.71 -6.53 -15.74
C TYR A 249 -8.43 -7.63 -14.72
N GLU A 250 -7.46 -7.37 -13.83
CA GLU A 250 -7.16 -8.18 -12.67
C GLU A 250 -8.25 -8.06 -11.59
N GLY A 251 -8.49 -9.14 -10.84
CA GLY A 251 -9.44 -9.12 -9.73
C GLY A 251 -8.87 -8.39 -8.52
N TYR A 252 -9.71 -7.63 -7.81
CA TYR A 252 -9.26 -6.85 -6.65
C TYR A 252 -10.42 -6.55 -5.71
N GLY A 253 -10.08 -6.06 -4.52
CA GLY A 253 -11.06 -5.57 -3.58
C GLY A 253 -10.49 -5.28 -2.20
N LEU A 254 -11.42 -5.08 -1.28
CA LEU A 254 -11.18 -4.94 0.14
C LEU A 254 -12.22 -5.74 0.92
N VAL A 255 -11.86 -6.09 2.15
CA VAL A 255 -12.75 -6.67 3.14
C VAL A 255 -12.61 -5.91 4.46
N ILE A 256 -13.74 -5.62 5.10
CA ILE A 256 -13.84 -4.98 6.40
C ILE A 256 -14.69 -5.86 7.32
N ARG A 257 -14.14 -6.27 8.46
CA ARG A 257 -14.91 -6.95 9.51
C ARG A 257 -15.76 -5.92 10.27
N LEU A 258 -17.08 -6.02 10.13
CA LEU A 258 -18.07 -5.11 10.74
C LEU A 258 -18.38 -5.50 12.18
N SER A 259 -18.59 -6.80 12.41
CA SER A 259 -18.80 -7.42 13.73
C SER A 259 -18.07 -8.77 13.81
N GLU A 260 -18.29 -9.54 14.89
CA GLU A 260 -17.68 -10.86 15.06
C GLU A 260 -17.88 -11.77 13.85
N ASP A 261 -19.06 -11.75 13.24
CA ASP A 261 -19.50 -12.70 12.22
C ASP A 261 -20.12 -12.02 10.99
N GLU A 262 -19.84 -10.72 10.81
CA GLU A 262 -20.31 -9.94 9.67
C GLU A 262 -19.15 -9.19 9.00
N PHE A 263 -19.03 -9.38 7.68
CA PHE A 263 -17.97 -8.82 6.85
C PHE A 263 -18.59 -8.01 5.71
N LEU A 264 -18.04 -6.82 5.45
CA LEU A 264 -18.27 -6.11 4.20
C LEU A 264 -17.15 -6.47 3.23
N VAL A 265 -17.50 -6.96 2.05
CA VAL A 265 -16.56 -7.20 0.96
C VAL A 265 -16.92 -6.27 -0.17
N SER A 266 -15.94 -5.60 -0.76
CA SER A 266 -16.13 -4.80 -1.97
C SER A 266 -15.07 -5.14 -2.98
N GLY A 267 -15.45 -5.47 -4.21
CA GLY A 267 -14.48 -5.88 -5.22
C GLY A 267 -15.06 -6.22 -6.58
N TYR A 268 -14.16 -6.60 -7.47
CA TYR A 268 -14.42 -6.97 -8.85
C TYR A 268 -13.63 -8.23 -9.22
N GLY A 269 -14.25 -9.11 -10.00
CA GLY A 269 -13.59 -10.28 -10.57
C GLY A 269 -13.18 -11.32 -9.51
N ILE A 270 -13.98 -11.48 -8.45
CA ILE A 270 -13.67 -12.38 -7.34
C ILE A 270 -14.84 -13.30 -6.96
N ASN A 271 -14.51 -14.47 -6.44
CA ASN A 271 -15.40 -15.27 -5.61
C ASN A 271 -14.80 -15.37 -4.22
N VAL A 272 -15.60 -15.14 -3.19
CA VAL A 272 -15.12 -15.16 -1.80
C VAL A 272 -15.75 -16.29 -1.01
N SER A 273 -14.95 -17.03 -0.26
CA SER A 273 -15.44 -18.05 0.66
C SER A 273 -14.78 -17.93 2.03
N PHE A 274 -15.39 -18.55 3.04
CA PHE A 274 -14.88 -18.53 4.41
C PHE A 274 -14.76 -19.94 4.94
N ASN A 275 -13.76 -20.16 5.79
CA ASN A 275 -13.67 -21.31 6.69
C ASN A 275 -13.65 -20.80 8.12
N SER A 276 -14.32 -21.54 9.02
CA SER A 276 -14.21 -21.30 10.45
C SER A 276 -13.01 -22.05 11.00
N LYS A 277 -12.27 -21.41 11.92
CA LYS A 277 -11.17 -22.05 12.66
C LYS A 277 -11.64 -22.76 13.93
N ASP A 278 -12.94 -22.74 14.24
CA ASP A 278 -13.54 -23.61 15.25
C ASP A 278 -13.45 -25.08 14.79
N ARG A 279 -12.66 -25.87 15.52
CA ARG A 279 -12.46 -27.30 15.20
C ARG A 279 -13.75 -28.12 15.22
N LYS A 280 -14.76 -27.72 16.01
CA LYS A 280 -16.05 -28.40 16.07
C LYS A 280 -16.96 -27.97 14.93
N ARG A 281 -16.80 -26.75 14.44
CA ARG A 281 -17.63 -26.15 13.39
C ARG A 281 -16.75 -25.54 12.30
N PRO A 282 -16.02 -26.37 11.52
CA PRO A 282 -15.06 -25.86 10.54
C PRO A 282 -15.72 -25.36 9.24
N GLY A 283 -16.99 -25.69 9.01
CA GLY A 283 -17.76 -25.24 7.85
C GLY A 283 -18.35 -23.85 8.06
N ILE A 284 -18.85 -23.25 6.97
CA ILE A 284 -19.57 -21.98 6.97
C ILE A 284 -20.91 -22.14 6.25
N SER A 285 -21.97 -21.69 6.91
CA SER A 285 -23.21 -21.32 6.24
C SER A 285 -23.29 -19.79 6.14
N TYR A 286 -23.84 -19.29 5.04
CA TYR A 286 -24.08 -17.87 4.88
C TYR A 286 -25.48 -17.53 5.40
N GLY A 287 -25.51 -16.57 6.34
CA GLY A 287 -26.75 -15.94 6.78
C GLY A 287 -27.27 -14.97 5.71
N THR A 288 -27.72 -13.79 6.14
CA THR A 288 -28.18 -12.76 5.20
C THR A 288 -26.99 -12.18 4.42
N LEU A 289 -27.09 -12.21 3.09
CA LEU A 289 -26.16 -11.58 2.17
C LEU A 289 -26.85 -10.38 1.52
N ARG A 290 -26.26 -9.19 1.66
CA ARG A 290 -26.85 -7.93 1.20
C ARG A 290 -25.89 -7.26 0.23
N GLU A 291 -26.22 -7.25 -1.06
CA GLU A 291 -25.54 -6.39 -2.02
C GLU A 291 -26.13 -4.98 -1.92
N GLY A 292 -25.29 -3.96 -1.95
CA GLY A 292 -25.74 -2.58 -1.75
C GLY A 292 -24.61 -1.57 -1.77
N TYR A 293 -24.88 -0.39 -1.24
CA TYR A 293 -23.96 0.74 -1.21
C TYR A 293 -24.24 1.67 -0.04
N PHE A 294 -23.28 2.52 0.31
CA PHE A 294 -23.48 3.59 1.28
C PHE A 294 -23.97 4.86 0.61
N VAL A 295 -24.91 5.56 1.26
CA VAL A 295 -25.32 6.93 0.97
C VAL A 295 -25.26 7.70 2.28
N ASP A 296 -24.42 8.74 2.34
CA ASP A 296 -24.26 9.60 3.52
C ASP A 296 -23.97 8.81 4.82
N GLY A 297 -23.19 7.72 4.72
CA GLY A 297 -22.84 6.86 5.85
C GLY A 297 -23.88 5.81 6.21
N GLU A 298 -25.03 5.78 5.54
CA GLU A 298 -26.07 4.77 5.73
C GLU A 298 -26.03 3.69 4.66
N TRP A 299 -26.15 2.43 5.08
CA TRP A 299 -26.25 1.30 4.16
C TRP A 299 -27.61 1.27 3.47
N LYS A 300 -27.61 1.15 2.13
CA LYS A 300 -28.80 0.90 1.31
C LYS A 300 -28.64 -0.45 0.60
N THR A 301 -29.49 -1.41 0.97
CA THR A 301 -29.54 -2.72 0.30
C THR A 301 -30.17 -2.55 -1.09
N LEU A 302 -29.44 -3.01 -2.11
CA LEU A 302 -29.93 -3.11 -3.48
C LEU A 302 -30.68 -4.43 -3.69
N LYS A 303 -30.06 -5.55 -3.29
CA LYS A 303 -30.65 -6.89 -3.38
C LYS A 303 -30.08 -7.83 -2.33
N TYR A 304 -30.80 -8.92 -2.08
CA TYR A 304 -30.31 -10.02 -1.26
C TYR A 304 -29.74 -11.11 -2.17
N LEU A 305 -28.59 -11.68 -1.78
CA LEU A 305 -27.97 -12.76 -2.52
C LEU A 305 -28.30 -14.12 -1.87
N GLY A 306 -28.40 -15.16 -2.69
CA GLY A 306 -28.69 -16.53 -2.26
C GLY A 306 -28.39 -17.51 -3.37
N GLY A 307 -28.90 -18.75 -3.27
CA GLY A 307 -28.85 -19.74 -4.35
C GLY A 307 -27.48 -19.88 -5.01
N ASP A 308 -27.45 -19.75 -6.33
CA ASP A 308 -26.27 -19.94 -7.18
C ASP A 308 -25.24 -18.79 -7.06
N GLU A 309 -25.63 -17.64 -6.50
CA GLU A 309 -24.75 -16.50 -6.24
C GLU A 309 -23.89 -16.68 -4.99
N ALA A 310 -24.31 -17.53 -4.04
CA ALA A 310 -23.63 -17.73 -2.76
C ALA A 310 -23.24 -19.19 -2.46
N MET A 311 -23.86 -20.15 -3.17
CA MET A 311 -23.59 -21.58 -3.12
C MET A 311 -23.37 -22.17 -1.70
N GLN A 312 -23.99 -21.55 -0.67
CA GLN A 312 -24.01 -21.91 0.75
C GLN A 312 -22.71 -22.56 1.28
N GLY A 313 -21.57 -21.89 1.10
CA GLY A 313 -20.28 -22.34 1.63
C GLY A 313 -19.54 -23.39 0.78
N VAL A 314 -20.14 -23.90 -0.29
CA VAL A 314 -19.50 -24.83 -1.24
C VAL A 314 -18.73 -24.08 -2.34
N GLY A 315 -19.35 -23.06 -2.95
CA GLY A 315 -18.80 -22.32 -4.10
C GLY A 315 -18.44 -20.84 -3.84
N GLY A 316 -18.69 -20.34 -2.63
CA GLY A 316 -18.46 -18.95 -2.26
C GLY A 316 -19.50 -17.95 -2.82
N VAL A 317 -19.32 -16.68 -2.49
CA VAL A 317 -20.13 -15.55 -2.95
C VAL A 317 -19.47 -14.94 -4.19
N LYS A 318 -20.20 -14.89 -5.31
CA LYS A 318 -19.73 -14.35 -6.60
C LYS A 318 -19.82 -12.83 -6.65
N MET A 319 -18.74 -12.15 -7.03
CA MET A 319 -18.65 -10.68 -6.99
C MET A 319 -17.87 -10.11 -8.21
N PRO A 320 -18.54 -9.44 -9.17
CA PRO A 320 -19.98 -9.21 -9.23
C PRO A 320 -20.78 -10.50 -9.51
N SER A 321 -22.06 -10.50 -9.11
CA SER A 321 -23.02 -11.58 -9.38
C SER A 321 -23.54 -11.53 -10.83
N VAL A 322 -22.63 -11.71 -11.80
CA VAL A 322 -22.94 -11.78 -13.24
C VAL A 322 -23.12 -13.22 -13.71
N TYR A 323 -24.06 -13.47 -14.62
CA TYR A 323 -24.39 -14.82 -15.10
C TYR A 323 -23.74 -15.15 -16.43
N THR A 324 -23.46 -14.13 -17.24
CA THR A 324 -22.86 -14.28 -18.57
C THR A 324 -21.57 -13.48 -18.68
N ASP A 325 -20.67 -13.91 -19.57
CA ASP A 325 -19.44 -13.17 -19.85
C ASP A 325 -19.73 -11.79 -20.47
N ALA A 326 -20.86 -11.63 -21.15
CA ALA A 326 -21.28 -10.36 -21.77
C ALA A 326 -21.71 -9.30 -20.74
N GLU A 327 -22.10 -9.70 -19.54
CA GLU A 327 -22.47 -8.80 -18.44
C GLU A 327 -21.24 -8.31 -17.66
N ARG A 328 -20.06 -8.89 -17.89
CA ARG A 328 -18.84 -8.47 -17.20
C ARG A 328 -18.44 -7.08 -17.68
N SER A 329 -18.28 -6.18 -16.73
CA SER A 329 -17.75 -4.85 -16.95
C SER A 329 -16.83 -4.48 -15.79
N PRO A 330 -15.66 -3.86 -16.07
CA PRO A 330 -14.75 -3.38 -15.04
C PRO A 330 -15.36 -2.30 -14.14
N ASP A 331 -16.46 -1.69 -14.58
CA ASP A 331 -17.23 -0.70 -13.81
C ASP A 331 -18.12 -1.34 -12.74
N LEU A 332 -18.36 -2.66 -12.81
CA LEU A 332 -19.24 -3.40 -11.90
C LEU A 332 -18.49 -3.84 -10.63
N ILE A 333 -18.03 -2.86 -9.86
CA ILE A 333 -17.49 -3.08 -8.52
C ILE A 333 -18.67 -3.25 -7.57
N THR A 334 -18.77 -4.43 -6.94
CA THR A 334 -19.89 -4.75 -6.04
C THR A 334 -19.47 -4.70 -4.60
N THR A 335 -20.39 -4.26 -3.74
CA THR A 335 -20.22 -4.30 -2.27
C THR A 335 -21.29 -5.18 -1.67
N VAL A 336 -20.88 -6.17 -0.87
CA VAL A 336 -21.76 -7.14 -0.23
C VAL A 336 -21.44 -7.20 1.27
N ILE A 337 -22.47 -7.09 2.10
CA ILE A 337 -22.38 -7.45 3.52
C ILE A 337 -22.73 -8.94 3.66
N ILE A 338 -21.81 -9.70 4.24
CA ILE A 338 -21.80 -11.16 4.37
C ILE A 338 -21.85 -11.53 5.86
N LYS A 339 -22.96 -12.15 6.29
CA LYS A 339 -23.05 -12.81 7.60
C LYS A 339 -22.54 -14.25 7.49
N VAL A 340 -21.53 -14.61 8.28
CA VAL A 340 -20.97 -15.97 8.32
C VAL A 340 -21.43 -16.70 9.58
N ILE A 341 -21.77 -17.98 9.47
CA ILE A 341 -22.23 -18.81 10.59
C ILE A 341 -21.39 -20.10 10.60
N PRO A 342 -20.54 -20.32 11.62
CA PRO A 342 -19.82 -21.59 11.79
C PRO A 342 -20.79 -22.75 11.94
N VAL A 343 -20.59 -23.80 11.14
CA VAL A 343 -21.38 -25.04 11.16
C VAL A 343 -20.49 -26.27 11.15
N GLU A 344 -21.04 -27.40 11.60
CA GLU A 344 -20.42 -28.71 11.38
C GLU A 344 -20.30 -28.99 9.87
N LYS A 345 -19.34 -29.83 9.47
CA LYS A 345 -19.09 -30.15 8.05
C LYS A 345 -20.02 -31.23 7.52
#